data_AF-A0A708AKW7-F1
#
_entry.id   AF-A0A708AKW7-F1
#
_cell.length_a   1.000
_cell.length_b   1.000
_cell.length_c   1.000
_cell.angle_alpha   90.00
_cell.angle_beta   90.00
_cell.angle_gamma   90.00
#
_symmetry.space_group_name_H-M   'P 1'
#
loop_
_entity.id
_entity.type
_entity.pdbx_description
1 polymer ?
#
loop_
_entity_poly.entity_id
_entity_poly.type
_entity_poly.pdbx_seq_one_letter_code
_entity_poly.pdbx_strand_id
1 'polypeptide(L)'
;MSNNVKLQVLLRAVDQASRPFKSIRTASKSLSGDIRDTQKSLRELNGHASRIEGFRKTSAQLAVTGHALEKARQEAEALATQFKNTERPTRAQAKVLESAKRAAEDLQAKYNRLT
;
A
#
# COMPACT_ATOMS: atom_id res chain seq x y z
N MET A 1 28.22 65.90 22.36
CA MET A 1 28.98 64.65 22.17
C MET A 1 28.63 63.55 23.19
N SER A 2 28.55 63.83 24.51
CA SER A 2 28.30 62.80 25.57
C SER A 2 26.99 62.01 25.44
N ASN A 3 25.87 62.65 25.05
CA ASN A 3 24.57 61.94 24.94
C ASN A 3 24.52 60.91 23.80
N ASN A 4 25.22 61.16 22.69
CA ASN A 4 25.29 60.20 21.58
C ASN A 4 26.07 58.93 21.98
N VAL A 5 27.17 59.11 22.72
CA VAL A 5 27.96 57.98 23.26
C VAL A 5 27.14 57.14 24.24
N LYS A 6 26.38 57.77 25.15
CA LYS A 6 25.51 57.06 26.09
C LYS A 6 24.39 56.29 25.38
N LEU A 7 23.75 56.88 24.38
CA LEU A 7 22.75 56.20 23.54
C LEU A 7 23.35 54.99 22.81
N GLN A 8 24.54 55.11 22.25
CA GLN A 8 25.22 53.99 21.57
C GLN A 8 25.56 52.85 22.53
N VAL A 9 25.99 53.16 23.76
CA VAL A 9 26.28 52.12 24.77
C VAL A 9 25.00 51.42 25.21
N LEU A 10 23.90 52.14 25.41
CA LEU A 10 22.60 51.55 25.74
C LEU A 10 22.08 50.66 24.61
N LEU A 11 22.17 51.12 23.35
CA LEU A 11 21.78 50.32 22.18
C LEU A 11 22.62 49.05 22.04
N ARG A 12 23.94 49.14 22.26
CA ARG A 12 24.83 47.97 22.26
C ARG A 12 24.51 46.99 23.39
N ALA A 13 24.20 47.49 24.60
CA ALA A 13 23.81 46.66 25.73
C ALA A 13 22.49 45.92 25.46
N VAL A 14 21.51 46.62 24.87
CA VAL A 14 20.23 46.01 24.45
C VAL A 14 20.44 44.98 23.35
N ASP A 15 21.26 45.28 22.33
CA ASP A 15 21.54 44.29 21.28
C ASP A 15 22.23 43.06 21.86
N GLN A 16 23.28 43.24 22.67
CA GLN A 16 24.01 42.14 23.30
C GLN A 16 23.11 41.26 24.17
N ALA A 17 22.22 41.86 24.96
CA ALA A 17 21.23 41.13 25.77
C ALA A 17 20.19 40.39 24.90
N SER A 18 19.81 40.94 23.74
CA SER A 18 18.81 40.35 22.84
C SER A 18 19.35 39.22 21.95
N ARG A 19 20.67 39.16 21.71
CA ARG A 19 21.30 38.20 20.78
C ARG A 19 20.99 36.73 21.09
N PRO A 20 21.10 36.24 22.33
CA PRO A 20 20.72 34.87 22.67
C PRO A 20 19.25 34.56 22.33
N PHE A 21 18.33 35.50 22.63
CA PHE A 21 16.91 35.33 22.32
C PHE A 21 16.62 35.32 20.82
N LYS A 22 17.30 36.19 20.03
CA LYS A 22 17.23 36.16 18.56
C LYS A 22 17.71 34.81 18.02
N SER A 23 18.82 34.28 18.55
CA SER A 23 19.36 32.97 18.17
C SER A 23 18.37 31.83 18.48
N ILE A 24 17.84 31.79 19.70
CA ILE A 24 16.83 30.79 20.11
C ILE A 24 15.58 30.89 19.24
N ARG A 25 15.12 32.10 18.92
CA ARG A 25 13.97 32.30 18.03
C ARG A 25 14.21 31.72 16.64
N THR A 26 15.40 31.93 16.08
CA THR A 26 15.78 31.36 14.78
C THR A 26 15.86 29.84 14.85
N ALA A 27 16.52 29.29 15.88
CA ALA A 27 16.60 27.85 16.09
C ALA A 27 15.21 27.21 16.26
N SER A 28 14.32 27.83 17.03
CA SER A 28 12.94 27.36 17.24
C SER A 28 12.12 27.39 15.95
N LYS A 29 12.29 28.41 15.11
CA LYS A 29 11.66 28.46 13.78
C LYS A 29 12.18 27.36 12.86
N SER A 30 13.49 27.13 12.83
CA SER A 30 14.10 26.04 12.05
C SER A 30 13.55 24.69 12.49
N LEU A 31 13.60 24.40 13.78
CA LEU A 31 13.10 23.16 14.36
C LEU A 31 11.62 22.94 14.04
N SER A 32 10.81 24.00 14.10
CA SER A 32 9.39 23.92 13.73
C SER A 32 9.18 23.62 12.25
N GLY A 33 10.09 24.08 11.38
CA GLY A 33 10.17 23.68 9.97
C GLY A 33 10.50 22.19 9.84
N ASP A 34 11.59 21.75 10.45
CA ASP A 34 12.06 20.36 10.40
C ASP A 34 11.01 19.37 10.92
N ILE A 35 10.26 19.74 11.95
CA ILE A 35 9.13 18.94 12.47
C ILE A 35 8.02 18.81 11.42
N ARG A 36 7.66 19.89 10.72
CA ARG A 36 6.63 19.85 9.68
C ARG A 36 7.06 18.97 8.51
N ASP A 37 8.33 19.08 8.12
CA ASP A 37 8.90 18.25 7.05
C ASP A 37 8.91 16.77 7.45
N THR A 38 9.31 16.46 8.69
CA THR A 38 9.24 15.11 9.27
C THR A 38 7.80 14.57 9.27
N GLN A 39 6.83 15.38 9.69
CA GLN A 39 5.41 15.00 9.67
C GLN A 39 4.92 14.72 8.24
N LYS A 40 5.38 15.48 7.25
CA LYS A 40 5.06 15.23 5.84
C LYS A 40 5.66 13.91 5.37
N SER A 41 6.93 13.65 5.63
CA SER A 41 7.58 12.38 5.30
C SER A 41 6.90 11.17 5.95
N LEU A 42 6.45 11.29 7.20
CA LEU A 42 5.68 10.24 7.87
C LEU A 42 4.33 9.96 7.19
N ARG A 43 3.63 11.00 6.72
CA ARG A 43 2.37 10.83 5.97
C ARG A 43 2.61 10.12 4.63
N GLU A 44 3.67 10.49 3.92
CA GLU A 44 4.07 9.83 2.67
C GLU A 44 4.44 8.36 2.91
N LEU A 45 5.24 8.09 3.95
CA LEU A 45 5.61 6.74 4.36
C LEU A 45 4.39 5.88 4.72
N ASN A 46 3.44 6.43 5.48
CA ASN A 46 2.18 5.75 5.78
C ASN A 46 1.36 5.47 4.52
N GLY A 47 1.36 6.40 3.56
CA GLY A 47 0.77 6.20 2.24
C GLY A 47 1.41 5.04 1.48
N HIS A 48 2.74 4.94 1.50
CA HIS A 48 3.47 3.82 0.90
C HIS A 48 3.18 2.49 1.59
N ALA A 49 3.19 2.45 2.93
CA ALA A 49 2.86 1.26 3.70
C ALA A 49 1.46 0.74 3.38
N SER A 50 0.47 1.64 3.27
CA SER A 50 -0.90 1.28 2.86
C SER A 50 -0.97 0.66 1.46
N ARG A 51 -0.21 1.20 0.49
CA ARG A 51 -0.12 0.63 -0.87
C ARG A 51 0.53 -0.77 -0.87
N ILE A 52 1.58 -0.96 -0.08
CA ILE A 52 2.24 -2.27 0.09
C ILE A 52 1.26 -3.29 0.66
N GLU A 53 0.48 -2.91 1.69
CA GLU A 53 -0.52 -3.80 2.27
C GLU A 53 -1.63 -4.14 1.27
N GLY A 54 -2.07 -3.16 0.47
CA GLY A 54 -3.00 -3.38 -0.64
C GLY A 54 -2.47 -4.39 -1.66
N PHE A 55 -1.20 -4.23 -2.07
CA PHE A 55 -0.53 -5.19 -2.96
C PHE A 55 -0.47 -6.59 -2.34
N ARG A 56 -0.02 -6.71 -1.08
CA ARG A 56 0.07 -7.98 -0.36
C ARG A 56 -1.28 -8.71 -0.31
N LYS A 57 -2.37 -7.97 -0.06
CA LYS A 57 -3.73 -8.50 -0.08
C LYS A 57 -4.13 -9.03 -1.45
N THR A 58 -3.88 -8.27 -2.52
CA THR A 58 -4.18 -8.71 -3.89
C THR A 58 -3.34 -9.93 -4.28
N SER A 59 -2.05 -9.96 -3.94
CA SER A 59 -1.18 -11.12 -4.18
C SER A 59 -1.66 -12.37 -3.45
N ALA A 60 -2.12 -12.24 -2.21
CA ALA A 60 -2.71 -13.36 -1.47
C ALA A 60 -4.01 -13.87 -2.13
N GLN A 61 -4.88 -12.97 -2.58
CA GLN A 61 -6.09 -13.33 -3.34
C GLN A 61 -5.75 -14.02 -4.67
N LEU A 62 -4.71 -13.55 -5.37
CA LEU A 62 -4.23 -14.15 -6.60
C LEU A 62 -3.72 -15.59 -6.35
N ALA A 63 -2.92 -15.80 -5.29
CA ALA A 63 -2.43 -17.13 -4.94
C ALA A 63 -3.57 -18.11 -4.61
N VAL A 64 -4.55 -17.68 -3.79
CA VAL A 64 -5.73 -18.49 -3.46
C VAL A 64 -6.55 -18.81 -4.72
N THR A 65 -6.77 -17.82 -5.58
CA THR A 65 -7.52 -18.02 -6.84
C THR A 65 -6.77 -18.93 -7.80
N GLY A 66 -5.43 -18.82 -7.87
CA GLY A 66 -4.59 -19.71 -8.67
C GLY A 66 -4.67 -21.16 -8.22
N HIS A 67 -4.60 -21.42 -6.91
CA HIS A 67 -4.79 -22.77 -6.37
C HIS A 67 -6.19 -23.32 -6.63
N ALA A 68 -7.23 -22.49 -6.47
CA ALA A 68 -8.60 -22.88 -6.75
C ALA A 68 -8.81 -23.22 -8.25
N LEU A 69 -8.23 -22.41 -9.14
CA LEU A 69 -8.26 -22.62 -10.59
C LEU A 69 -7.58 -23.93 -10.97
N GLU A 70 -6.40 -24.19 -10.45
CA GLU A 70 -5.66 -25.43 -10.71
C GLU A 70 -6.47 -26.66 -10.27
N LYS A 71 -7.05 -26.62 -9.07
CA LYS A 71 -7.93 -27.69 -8.57
C LYS A 71 -9.16 -27.89 -9.46
N ALA A 72 -9.83 -26.80 -9.86
CA ALA A 72 -11.02 -26.88 -10.73
C ALA A 72 -10.69 -27.47 -12.11
N ARG A 73 -9.51 -27.18 -12.67
CA ARG A 73 -9.04 -27.79 -13.91
C ARG A 73 -8.80 -29.29 -13.75
N GLN A 74 -8.11 -29.71 -12.70
CA GLN A 74 -7.87 -31.13 -12.41
C GLN A 74 -9.18 -31.91 -12.23
N GLU A 75 -10.16 -31.34 -11.52
CA GLU A 75 -11.49 -31.93 -11.36
C GLU A 75 -12.22 -32.06 -12.69
N ALA A 76 -12.18 -31.02 -13.54
CA ALA A 76 -12.79 -31.05 -14.86
C ALA A 76 -12.13 -32.10 -15.78
N GLU A 77 -10.80 -32.24 -15.72
CA GLU A 77 -10.06 -33.26 -16.47
C GLU A 77 -10.37 -34.69 -16.00
N ALA A 78 -10.46 -34.90 -14.68
CA ALA A 78 -10.85 -36.18 -14.09
C ALA A 78 -12.27 -36.57 -14.52
N LEU A 79 -13.22 -35.63 -14.44
CA LEU A 79 -14.60 -35.83 -14.91
C LEU A 79 -14.66 -36.09 -16.42
N ALA A 80 -13.85 -35.39 -17.22
CA ALA A 80 -13.79 -35.61 -18.66
C ALA A 80 -13.27 -37.01 -18.99
N THR A 81 -12.29 -37.50 -18.23
CA THR A 81 -11.74 -38.85 -18.38
C THR A 81 -12.78 -39.90 -18.00
N GLN A 82 -13.47 -39.75 -16.88
CA GLN A 82 -14.57 -40.64 -16.47
C GLN A 82 -15.71 -40.64 -17.51
N PHE A 83 -16.05 -39.48 -18.06
CA PHE A 83 -17.07 -39.34 -19.09
C PHE A 83 -16.69 -40.10 -20.37
N LYS A 84 -15.43 -40.03 -20.81
CA LYS A 84 -14.91 -40.77 -21.97
C LYS A 84 -14.85 -42.29 -21.74
N ASN A 85 -14.53 -42.72 -20.51
CA ASN A 85 -14.42 -44.13 -20.16
C ASN A 85 -15.78 -44.80 -19.90
N THR A 86 -16.86 -44.03 -19.87
CA THR A 86 -18.22 -44.58 -19.67
C THR A 86 -18.84 -44.89 -21.04
N GLU A 87 -19.14 -46.15 -21.32
CA GLU A 87 -19.69 -46.60 -22.62
C GLU A 87 -21.01 -45.91 -23.00
N ARG A 88 -21.83 -45.54 -22.00
CA ARG A 88 -23.09 -44.80 -22.17
C ARG A 88 -23.20 -43.68 -21.15
N PRO A 89 -22.57 -42.52 -21.39
CA PRO A 89 -22.59 -41.41 -20.46
C PRO A 89 -24.02 -40.92 -20.21
N THR A 90 -24.36 -40.69 -18.96
CA THR A 90 -25.69 -40.19 -18.58
C THR A 90 -25.78 -38.67 -18.76
N ARG A 91 -27.01 -38.16 -18.94
CA ARG A 91 -27.27 -36.71 -18.95
C ARG A 91 -26.80 -36.01 -17.67
N ALA A 92 -26.88 -36.71 -16.53
CA ALA A 92 -26.39 -36.19 -15.25
C ALA A 92 -24.86 -36.00 -15.28
N GLN A 93 -24.11 -36.98 -15.77
CA GLN A 93 -22.66 -36.88 -15.91
C GLN A 93 -22.24 -35.76 -16.89
N ALA A 94 -22.95 -35.60 -18.01
CA ALA A 94 -22.69 -34.51 -18.95
C ALA A 94 -22.87 -33.13 -18.28
N LYS A 95 -23.93 -32.96 -17.48
CA LYS A 95 -24.22 -31.73 -16.75
C LYS A 95 -23.16 -31.43 -15.69
N VAL A 96 -22.68 -32.45 -14.97
CA VAL A 96 -21.60 -32.30 -13.98
C VAL A 96 -20.31 -31.83 -14.67
N LEU A 97 -19.92 -32.45 -15.79
CA LEU A 97 -18.75 -32.02 -16.55
C LEU A 97 -18.87 -30.58 -17.06
N GLU A 98 -20.02 -30.20 -17.61
CA GLU A 98 -20.27 -28.83 -18.06
C GLU A 98 -20.16 -27.84 -16.89
N SER A 99 -20.74 -28.16 -15.74
CA SER A 99 -20.66 -27.31 -14.55
C SER A 99 -19.22 -27.14 -14.04
N ALA A 100 -18.42 -28.20 -14.08
CA ALA A 100 -17.01 -28.16 -13.69
C ALA A 100 -16.18 -27.29 -14.65
N LYS A 101 -16.43 -27.40 -15.96
CA LYS A 101 -15.80 -26.53 -16.96
C LYS A 101 -16.13 -25.06 -16.75
N ARG A 102 -17.42 -24.73 -16.55
CA ARG A 102 -17.86 -23.36 -16.24
C ARG A 102 -17.22 -22.81 -14.97
N ALA A 103 -17.13 -23.62 -13.92
CA ALA A 103 -16.47 -23.22 -12.67
C ALA A 103 -14.98 -22.89 -12.87
N ALA A 104 -14.26 -23.68 -13.69
CA ALA A 104 -12.88 -23.41 -14.05
C ALA A 104 -12.74 -22.12 -14.89
N GLU A 105 -13.64 -21.88 -15.83
CA GLU A 105 -13.69 -20.65 -16.64
C GLU A 105 -13.95 -19.40 -15.79
N ASP A 106 -14.88 -19.48 -14.83
CA ASP A 106 -15.17 -18.40 -13.90
C ASP A 106 -13.96 -18.08 -13.00
N LEU A 107 -13.26 -19.12 -12.53
CA LEU A 107 -12.03 -18.95 -11.75
C LEU A 107 -10.90 -18.38 -12.61
N GLN A 108 -10.79 -18.77 -13.88
CA GLN A 108 -9.84 -18.18 -14.83
C GLN A 108 -10.12 -16.70 -15.03
N ALA A 109 -11.38 -16.32 -15.23
CA ALA A 109 -11.78 -14.93 -15.37
C ALA A 109 -11.47 -14.11 -14.12
N LYS A 110 -11.65 -14.68 -12.92
CA LYS A 110 -11.26 -14.05 -11.65
C LYS A 110 -9.74 -13.91 -11.53
N TYR A 111 -8.99 -14.94 -11.89
CA TYR A 111 -7.52 -14.91 -11.88
C TYR A 111 -6.98 -13.81 -12.81
N ASN A 112 -7.50 -13.76 -14.05
CA ASN A 112 -7.10 -12.76 -15.05
C ASN A 112 -7.43 -11.30 -14.66
N ARG A 113 -8.37 -11.09 -13.73
CA ARG A 113 -8.70 -9.74 -13.20
C ARG A 113 -7.77 -9.31 -12.07
N LEU A 114 -7.08 -10.28 -11.43
CA LEU A 114 -6.18 -10.05 -10.30
C LEU A 114 -4.71 -9.94 -10.75
N THR A 115 -4.38 -10.46 -11.94
CA THR A 115 -3.11 -10.27 -12.65
C THR A 115 -3.10 -8.96 -13.44
#